data_AF-A0A3A9JY40-F1
#
_entry.id   AF-A0A3A9JY40-F1
#
_cell.length_a   1.000
_cell.length_b   1.000
_cell.length_c   1.000
_cell.angle_alpha   90.00
_cell.angle_beta   90.00
_cell.angle_gamma   90.00
#
_symmetry.space_group_name_H-M   'P 1'
#
loop_
_entity.id
_entity.type
_entity.pdbx_description
1 polymer ?
#
loop_
_entity_poly.entity_id
_entity_poly.type
_entity_poly.pdbx_seq_one_letter_code
_entity_poly.pdbx_strand_id
1 'polypeptide(L)'
;MDNLLNRVKSLDRKLTVMLELGEAQTSLHTTKEISELLYDTLSCLHKERQKKVESNIQSFITSRIDTIKNNELPIEFESDTKAIFHLIPLNVFEQEEQQLDISVLQHKAPQLPPFGYGAYDYRYNYDGYLTHNKNVYTQVFRNGCIEAVSDRFFNVSEKKLFASRFESSVIDITSKYIKVLNELGIKGPFRIHITLVGTLNYNLELPFEYFVDHYRIDKNEITLPRVAIEEEQQEQVTIPLKKAFDVLWNAGGVFGSINYKNGEWKPSY
;
A
#
# COMPACT_ATOMS: atom_id res chain seq x y z
N MET A 1 -17.48 -22.05 -9.30
CA MET A 1 -18.54 -21.43 -10.13
C MET A 1 -19.54 -22.46 -10.63
N ASP A 2 -19.08 -23.56 -11.25
CA ASP A 2 -19.97 -24.57 -11.89
C ASP A 2 -21.02 -25.21 -10.97
N ASN A 3 -20.65 -25.53 -9.72
CA ASN A 3 -21.59 -26.05 -8.73
C ASN A 3 -22.70 -25.02 -8.40
N LEU A 4 -22.31 -23.75 -8.25
CA LEU A 4 -23.21 -22.65 -7.93
C LEU A 4 -24.18 -22.39 -9.09
N LEU A 5 -23.67 -22.40 -10.33
CA LEU A 5 -24.48 -22.29 -11.55
C LEU A 5 -25.49 -23.44 -11.69
N ASN A 6 -25.08 -24.67 -11.35
CA ASN A 6 -25.98 -25.83 -11.37
C ASN A 6 -27.09 -25.72 -10.31
N ARG A 7 -26.76 -25.24 -9.11
CA ARG A 7 -27.75 -24.98 -8.05
C ARG A 7 -28.72 -23.87 -8.43
N VAL A 8 -28.24 -22.76 -9.02
CA VAL A 8 -29.09 -21.67 -9.54
C VAL A 8 -30.07 -22.22 -10.58
N LYS A 9 -29.58 -22.95 -11.58
CA LYS A 9 -30.42 -23.55 -12.63
C LYS A 9 -31.45 -24.54 -12.08
N SER A 10 -31.08 -25.33 -11.07
CA SER A 10 -32.01 -26.27 -10.44
C SER A 10 -33.13 -25.54 -9.69
N LEU A 11 -32.78 -24.48 -8.95
CA LEU A 11 -33.73 -23.69 -8.18
C LEU A 11 -34.65 -22.85 -9.09
N ASP A 12 -34.11 -22.26 -10.15
CA ASP A 12 -34.87 -21.53 -11.18
C ASP A 12 -35.94 -22.41 -11.83
N ARG A 13 -35.59 -23.66 -12.17
CA ARG A 13 -36.56 -24.66 -12.67
C ARG A 13 -37.65 -24.95 -11.64
N LYS A 14 -37.30 -25.16 -10.36
CA LYS A 14 -38.29 -25.41 -9.30
C LYS A 14 -39.26 -24.22 -9.16
N LEU A 15 -38.74 -23.00 -9.12
CA LEU A 15 -39.53 -21.77 -8.99
C LEU A 15 -40.44 -21.53 -10.20
N THR A 16 -39.95 -21.78 -11.42
CA THR A 16 -40.73 -21.67 -12.65
C THR A 16 -41.94 -22.61 -12.63
N VAL A 17 -41.74 -23.86 -12.23
CA VAL A 17 -42.84 -24.84 -12.10
C VAL A 17 -43.88 -24.38 -11.06
N MET A 18 -43.44 -23.86 -9.91
CA MET A 18 -44.35 -23.34 -8.89
C MET A 18 -45.19 -22.16 -9.40
N LEU A 19 -44.59 -21.27 -10.18
CA LEU A 19 -45.28 -20.14 -10.82
C LEU A 19 -46.31 -20.60 -11.86
N GLU A 20 -45.96 -21.57 -12.70
CA GLU A 20 -46.88 -22.16 -13.70
C GLU A 20 -48.09 -22.84 -13.05
N LEU A 21 -47.89 -23.46 -11.89
CA LEU A 21 -48.95 -24.10 -11.11
C LEU A 21 -49.80 -23.11 -10.29
N GLY A 22 -49.46 -21.83 -10.29
CA GLY A 22 -50.17 -20.79 -9.54
C GLY A 22 -50.00 -20.87 -8.03
N GLU A 23 -48.90 -21.46 -7.55
CA GLU A 23 -48.62 -21.56 -6.12
C GLU A 23 -48.29 -20.18 -5.53
N ALA A 24 -49.12 -19.71 -4.60
CA ALA A 24 -48.95 -18.40 -3.95
C ALA A 24 -48.02 -18.43 -2.71
N GLN A 25 -47.55 -19.62 -2.29
CA GLN A 25 -46.73 -19.79 -1.10
C GLN A 25 -45.54 -20.71 -1.38
N THR A 26 -44.34 -20.30 -0.94
CA THR A 26 -43.13 -21.12 -1.04
C THR A 26 -42.93 -21.97 0.21
N SER A 27 -42.45 -23.21 0.03
CA SER A 27 -42.10 -24.06 1.17
C SER A 27 -40.94 -23.46 1.97
N LEU A 28 -40.90 -23.76 3.27
CA LEU A 28 -39.78 -23.37 4.14
C LEU A 28 -38.43 -23.91 3.61
N HIS A 29 -38.45 -25.10 3.01
CA HIS A 29 -37.27 -25.72 2.40
C HIS A 29 -36.79 -24.93 1.17
N THR A 30 -37.69 -24.58 0.26
CA THR A 30 -37.38 -23.74 -0.92
C THR A 30 -36.86 -22.37 -0.50
N THR A 31 -37.48 -21.77 0.52
CA THR A 31 -37.04 -20.48 1.08
C THR A 31 -35.62 -20.56 1.64
N LYS A 32 -35.29 -21.65 2.36
CA LYS A 32 -33.95 -21.90 2.87
C LYS A 32 -32.94 -22.11 1.74
N GLU A 33 -33.28 -22.89 0.71
CA GLU A 33 -32.44 -23.10 -0.47
C GLU A 33 -32.13 -21.78 -1.19
N ILE A 34 -33.13 -20.88 -1.35
CA ILE A 34 -32.93 -19.54 -1.91
C ILE A 34 -31.97 -18.72 -1.05
N SER A 35 -32.18 -18.68 0.26
CA SER A 35 -31.35 -17.90 1.18
C SER A 35 -29.89 -18.37 1.16
N GLU A 36 -29.65 -19.69 1.17
CA GLU A 36 -28.30 -20.26 1.08
C GLU A 36 -27.64 -19.93 -0.26
N LEU A 37 -28.40 -20.04 -1.36
CA LEU A 37 -27.89 -19.74 -2.69
C LEU A 37 -27.55 -18.25 -2.86
N LEU A 38 -28.36 -17.34 -2.32
CA LEU A 38 -28.07 -15.91 -2.30
C LEU A 38 -26.79 -15.63 -1.51
N TYR A 39 -26.65 -16.22 -0.32
CA TYR A 39 -25.44 -16.07 0.49
C TYR A 39 -24.19 -16.56 -0.23
N ASP A 40 -24.25 -17.73 -0.85
CA ASP A 40 -23.13 -18.30 -1.61
C ASP A 40 -22.77 -17.43 -2.83
N THR A 41 -23.78 -16.92 -3.53
CA THR A 41 -23.59 -16.05 -4.70
C THR A 41 -22.91 -14.75 -4.29
N LEU A 42 -23.42 -14.07 -3.26
CA LEU A 42 -22.84 -12.82 -2.74
C LEU A 42 -21.41 -13.04 -2.24
N SER A 43 -21.16 -14.14 -1.54
CA SER A 43 -19.81 -14.52 -1.09
C SER A 43 -18.85 -14.77 -2.25
N CYS A 44 -19.32 -15.39 -3.33
CA CYS A 44 -18.53 -15.63 -4.53
C CYS A 44 -18.19 -14.32 -5.24
N LEU A 45 -19.19 -13.46 -5.48
CA LEU A 45 -19.01 -12.16 -6.11
C LEU A 45 -18.05 -11.27 -5.32
N HIS A 46 -18.18 -11.24 -3.99
CA HIS A 46 -17.29 -10.48 -3.12
C HIS A 46 -15.83 -10.95 -3.25
N LYS A 47 -15.59 -12.28 -3.23
CA LYS A 47 -14.25 -12.85 -3.40
C LYS A 47 -13.65 -12.54 -4.77
N GLU A 48 -14.44 -12.62 -5.84
CA GLU A 48 -13.97 -12.29 -7.20
C GLU A 48 -13.62 -10.81 -7.33
N ARG A 49 -14.45 -9.93 -6.77
CA ARG A 49 -14.18 -8.49 -6.73
C ARG A 49 -12.89 -8.19 -5.97
N GLN A 50 -12.71 -8.78 -4.79
CA GLN A 50 -11.50 -8.61 -3.98
C GLN A 50 -10.24 -9.08 -4.72
N LYS A 51 -10.31 -10.21 -5.43
CA LYS A 51 -9.21 -10.70 -6.27
C LYS A 51 -8.87 -9.74 -7.40
N LYS A 52 -9.87 -9.16 -8.07
CA LYS A 52 -9.67 -8.15 -9.13
C LYS A 52 -8.97 -6.91 -8.57
N VAL A 53 -9.42 -6.40 -7.41
CA VAL A 53 -8.80 -5.25 -6.73
C VAL A 53 -7.33 -5.53 -6.39
N GLU A 54 -7.04 -6.67 -5.74
CA GLU A 54 -5.67 -7.06 -5.41
C GLU A 54 -4.78 -7.22 -6.65
N SER A 55 -5.32 -7.76 -7.74
CA SER A 55 -4.60 -7.87 -9.02
C SER A 55 -4.30 -6.50 -9.62
N ASN A 56 -5.23 -5.55 -9.56
CA ASN A 56 -5.02 -4.19 -10.08
C ASN A 56 -3.96 -3.44 -9.26
N ILE A 57 -4.04 -3.56 -7.93
CA ILE A 57 -3.04 -3.00 -7.00
C ILE A 57 -1.65 -3.56 -7.32
N GLN A 58 -1.53 -4.88 -7.46
CA GLN A 58 -0.25 -5.50 -7.78
C GLN A 58 0.27 -5.05 -9.16
N SER A 59 -0.61 -4.93 -10.15
CA SER A 59 -0.23 -4.48 -11.50
C SER A 59 0.27 -3.03 -11.49
N PHE A 60 -0.41 -2.16 -10.75
CA PHE A 60 0.01 -0.78 -10.53
C PHE A 60 1.42 -0.74 -9.89
N ILE A 61 1.62 -1.43 -8.77
CA ILE A 61 2.89 -1.42 -8.04
C ILE A 61 4.02 -1.98 -8.90
N THR A 62 3.82 -3.14 -9.53
CA THR A 62 4.85 -3.77 -10.38
C THR A 62 5.23 -2.82 -11.52
N SER A 63 4.26 -2.26 -12.23
CA SER A 63 4.51 -1.30 -13.29
C SER A 63 5.30 -0.08 -12.79
N ARG A 64 4.95 0.46 -11.63
CA ARG A 64 5.65 1.60 -11.04
C ARG A 64 7.08 1.27 -10.64
N ILE A 65 7.30 0.13 -9.98
CA ILE A 65 8.65 -0.32 -9.59
C ILE A 65 9.53 -0.51 -10.84
N ASP A 66 8.99 -1.10 -11.92
CA ASP A 66 9.73 -1.29 -13.16
C ASP A 66 10.09 0.05 -13.81
N THR A 67 9.16 1.01 -13.89
CA THR A 67 9.43 2.38 -14.34
C THR A 67 10.54 3.05 -13.52
N ILE A 68 10.51 2.90 -12.18
CA ILE A 68 11.53 3.47 -11.28
C ILE A 68 12.90 2.83 -11.52
N LYS A 69 12.95 1.50 -11.71
CA LYS A 69 14.19 0.76 -11.98
C LYS A 69 14.81 1.10 -13.33
N ASN A 70 13.98 1.44 -14.31
CA ASN A 70 14.42 1.89 -15.63
C ASN A 70 14.79 3.39 -15.66
N ASN A 71 14.77 4.08 -14.51
CA ASN A 71 15.01 5.52 -14.38
C ASN A 71 14.06 6.40 -15.22
N GLU A 72 12.86 5.90 -15.54
CA GLU A 72 11.79 6.64 -16.21
C GLU A 72 11.01 7.49 -15.18
N LEU A 73 11.73 8.37 -14.49
CA LEU A 73 11.28 9.08 -13.31
C LEU A 73 10.94 10.55 -13.61
N PRO A 74 10.03 11.19 -12.83
CA PRO A 74 9.73 12.60 -13.01
C PRO A 74 10.93 13.51 -12.66
N ILE A 75 11.91 12.99 -11.94
CA ILE A 75 13.17 13.66 -11.60
C ILE A 75 14.34 12.69 -11.76
N GLU A 76 15.54 13.22 -11.95
CA GLU A 76 16.76 12.43 -12.01
C GLU A 76 17.21 12.00 -10.59
N PHE A 77 17.75 10.79 -10.51
CA PHE A 77 18.42 10.25 -9.32
C PHE A 77 19.87 9.93 -9.68
N GLU A 78 20.80 10.39 -8.84
CA GLU A 78 22.23 10.07 -9.01
C GLU A 78 22.56 8.65 -8.55
N SER A 79 21.77 8.11 -7.60
CA SER A 79 21.97 6.78 -7.01
C SER A 79 21.00 5.75 -7.59
N ASP A 80 21.49 4.55 -7.82
CA ASP A 80 20.66 3.38 -8.15
C ASP A 80 19.90 2.85 -6.91
N THR A 81 20.37 3.18 -5.70
CA THR A 81 19.72 2.77 -4.46
C THR A 81 18.57 3.69 -4.11
N LYS A 82 17.35 3.15 -3.99
CA LYS A 82 16.13 3.93 -3.77
C LYS A 82 15.21 3.22 -2.78
N ALA A 83 14.56 3.98 -1.93
CA ALA A 83 13.42 3.56 -1.13
C ALA A 83 12.14 4.05 -1.82
N ILE A 84 11.23 3.12 -2.09
CA ILE A 84 9.99 3.35 -2.83
C ILE A 84 8.84 3.05 -1.89
N PHE A 85 7.92 4.00 -1.75
CA PHE A 85 6.73 3.90 -0.91
C PHE A 85 5.50 4.15 -1.79
N HIS A 86 4.52 3.26 -1.71
CA HIS A 86 3.20 3.45 -2.31
C HIS A 86 2.14 3.43 -1.22
N LEU A 87 1.26 4.45 -1.21
CA LEU A 87 0.02 4.47 -0.44
C LEU A 87 -1.15 4.39 -1.40
N ILE A 88 -1.95 3.35 -1.26
CA ILE A 88 -2.99 2.97 -2.20
C ILE A 88 -4.33 2.90 -1.46
N PRO A 89 -5.26 3.81 -1.74
CA PRO A 89 -6.65 3.67 -1.27
C PRO A 89 -7.30 2.45 -1.94
N LEU A 90 -7.99 1.57 -1.21
CA LEU A 90 -8.61 0.40 -1.84
C LEU A 90 -9.81 0.76 -2.75
N ASN A 91 -10.54 1.80 -2.38
CA ASN A 91 -11.74 2.27 -3.08
C ASN A 91 -11.47 2.76 -4.52
N VAL A 92 -10.26 3.22 -4.83
CA VAL A 92 -9.94 3.76 -6.18
C VAL A 92 -9.83 2.66 -7.24
N PHE A 93 -9.64 1.41 -6.82
CA PHE A 93 -9.67 0.24 -7.71
C PHE A 93 -11.03 -0.48 -7.70
N GLU A 94 -11.93 -0.04 -6.83
CA GLU A 94 -13.31 -0.51 -6.78
C GLU A 94 -14.24 0.26 -7.72
N GLN A 95 -13.89 1.49 -8.07
CA GLN A 95 -14.64 2.38 -8.95
C GLN A 95 -13.83 2.65 -10.21
N GLU A 96 -14.40 2.40 -11.40
CA GLU A 96 -13.66 2.48 -12.68
C GLU A 96 -13.32 3.93 -13.10
N GLU A 97 -13.89 4.96 -12.46
CA GLU A 97 -13.83 6.36 -12.95
C GLU A 97 -13.51 7.41 -11.88
N GLN A 98 -12.94 7.04 -10.72
CA GLN A 98 -12.59 8.06 -9.72
C GLN A 98 -11.35 8.86 -10.16
N GLN A 99 -11.56 10.06 -10.70
CA GLN A 99 -10.52 11.04 -10.94
C GLN A 99 -10.54 12.12 -9.85
N LEU A 100 -9.46 12.19 -9.08
CA LEU A 100 -9.19 13.28 -8.17
C LEU A 100 -8.98 14.58 -8.96
N ASP A 101 -9.77 15.59 -8.65
CA ASP A 101 -9.48 16.95 -9.09
C ASP A 101 -8.19 17.42 -8.42
N ILE A 102 -7.09 17.43 -9.15
CA ILE A 102 -5.77 17.81 -8.62
C ILE A 102 -5.67 19.29 -8.27
N SER A 103 -6.58 20.15 -8.75
CA SER A 103 -6.52 21.59 -8.51
C SER A 103 -6.63 21.90 -7.01
N VAL A 104 -7.35 21.07 -6.25
CA VAL A 104 -7.50 21.15 -4.79
C VAL A 104 -6.18 20.95 -4.02
N LEU A 105 -5.15 20.40 -4.68
CA LEU A 105 -3.81 20.23 -4.11
C LEU A 105 -2.98 21.51 -4.17
N GLN A 106 -3.51 22.58 -4.79
CA GLN A 106 -2.90 23.88 -4.76
C GLN A 106 -2.69 24.30 -3.30
N HIS A 107 -1.46 24.64 -2.93
CA HIS A 107 -1.04 24.97 -1.56
C HIS A 107 -1.01 23.81 -0.54
N LYS A 108 -1.23 22.54 -0.97
CA LYS A 108 -1.08 21.35 -0.10
C LYS A 108 0.35 20.80 -0.04
N ALA A 109 1.31 21.42 -0.74
CA ALA A 109 2.72 21.00 -0.71
C ALA A 109 3.28 20.76 0.72
N PRO A 110 3.02 21.63 1.72
CA PRO A 110 3.43 21.41 3.12
C PRO A 110 2.95 20.09 3.75
N GLN A 111 1.83 19.57 3.28
CA GLN A 111 1.18 18.35 3.78
C GLN A 111 1.54 17.12 2.93
N LEU A 112 2.20 17.33 1.79
CA LEU A 112 2.71 16.30 0.90
C LEU A 112 4.25 16.40 0.80
N PRO A 113 4.98 16.35 1.93
CA PRO A 113 6.43 16.48 1.90
C PRO A 113 7.08 15.29 1.19
N PRO A 114 8.13 15.49 0.39
CA PRO A 114 8.87 14.38 -0.20
C PRO A 114 9.48 13.45 0.87
N PHE A 115 9.59 12.17 0.54
CA PHE A 115 10.05 11.09 1.44
C PHE A 115 11.48 11.32 1.96
N GLY A 116 11.64 11.57 3.26
CA GLY A 116 12.95 11.85 3.89
C GLY A 116 13.26 13.33 4.14
N TYR A 117 12.29 14.22 3.89
CA TYR A 117 12.27 15.66 4.23
C TYR A 117 13.36 16.53 3.59
N GLY A 118 13.04 17.81 3.37
CA GLY A 118 13.96 18.87 2.95
C GLY A 118 13.20 20.09 2.43
N ALA A 119 13.91 21.11 1.94
CA ALA A 119 13.28 22.09 1.06
C ALA A 119 12.83 21.37 -0.23
N TYR A 120 11.71 21.76 -0.82
CA TYR A 120 11.21 21.15 -2.04
C TYR A 120 10.39 22.17 -2.82
N ASP A 121 10.23 21.87 -4.10
CA ASP A 121 9.30 22.56 -4.97
C ASP A 121 8.10 21.65 -5.29
N TYR A 122 7.10 22.18 -5.96
CA TYR A 122 5.97 21.42 -6.44
C TYR A 122 5.59 21.82 -7.86
N ARG A 123 5.03 20.87 -8.61
CA ARG A 123 4.48 21.11 -9.95
C ARG A 123 3.39 20.11 -10.30
N TYR A 124 2.60 20.43 -11.31
CA TYR A 124 1.66 19.51 -11.92
C TYR A 124 2.31 18.81 -13.11
N ASN A 125 1.96 17.55 -13.35
CA ASN A 125 2.37 16.79 -14.53
C ASN A 125 1.20 15.99 -15.10
N TYR A 126 1.47 15.20 -16.14
CA TYR A 126 0.48 14.34 -16.79
C TYR A 126 -0.23 13.43 -15.78
N ASP A 127 0.54 12.82 -14.89
CA ASP A 127 0.04 11.84 -13.92
C ASP A 127 -0.70 12.47 -12.74
N GLY A 128 -0.44 13.73 -12.40
CA GLY A 128 -0.85 14.22 -11.09
C GLY A 128 -0.22 15.51 -10.60
N TYR A 129 0.03 15.51 -9.29
CA TYR A 129 0.70 16.56 -8.54
C TYR A 129 1.98 16.00 -7.93
N LEU A 130 3.09 16.69 -8.14
CA LEU A 130 4.43 16.26 -7.75
C LEU A 130 5.01 17.27 -6.75
N THR A 131 5.46 16.80 -5.59
CA THR A 131 6.42 17.53 -4.74
C THR A 131 7.79 16.89 -4.89
N HIS A 132 8.85 17.68 -5.02
CA HIS A 132 10.17 17.12 -5.32
C HIS A 132 11.34 18.01 -4.89
N ASN A 133 12.49 17.37 -4.74
CA ASN A 133 13.81 17.98 -4.62
C ASN A 133 14.83 17.05 -5.30
N LYS A 134 16.11 17.38 -5.30
CA LYS A 134 17.20 16.49 -5.68
C LYS A 134 17.06 15.14 -4.95
N ASN A 135 16.99 14.09 -5.75
CA ASN A 135 16.91 12.69 -5.36
C ASN A 135 15.72 12.30 -4.45
N VAL A 136 14.63 13.08 -4.48
CA VAL A 136 13.41 12.72 -3.76
C VAL A 136 12.18 13.30 -4.43
N TYR A 137 11.12 12.51 -4.54
CA TYR A 137 9.82 13.01 -4.96
C TYR A 137 8.65 12.34 -4.24
N THR A 138 7.50 12.98 -4.33
CA THR A 138 6.19 12.41 -4.02
C THR A 138 5.20 12.79 -5.10
N GLN A 139 4.61 11.79 -5.72
CA GLN A 139 3.63 11.89 -6.80
C GLN A 139 2.27 11.48 -6.24
N VAL A 140 1.31 12.40 -6.24
CA VAL A 140 -0.11 12.09 -6.07
C VAL A 140 -0.69 11.89 -7.46
N PHE A 141 -1.14 10.68 -7.77
CA PHE A 141 -1.75 10.34 -9.05
C PHE A 141 -3.21 10.80 -9.13
N ARG A 142 -3.74 10.97 -10.34
CA ARG A 142 -5.16 11.30 -10.58
C ARG A 142 -6.15 10.29 -10.01
N ASN A 143 -5.75 9.04 -9.83
CA ASN A 143 -6.60 8.05 -9.18
C ASN A 143 -6.48 8.09 -7.64
N GLY A 144 -5.73 9.03 -7.05
CA GLY A 144 -5.56 9.13 -5.60
C GLY A 144 -4.47 8.24 -5.00
N CYS A 145 -3.82 7.37 -5.78
CA CYS A 145 -2.62 6.69 -5.32
C CYS A 145 -1.50 7.71 -5.04
N ILE A 146 -0.66 7.43 -4.06
CA ILE A 146 0.52 8.24 -3.76
C ILE A 146 1.76 7.37 -3.86
N GLU A 147 2.76 7.84 -4.62
CA GLU A 147 4.10 7.25 -4.71
C GLU A 147 5.11 8.23 -4.14
N ALA A 148 6.04 7.74 -3.33
CA ALA A 148 7.13 8.55 -2.81
C ALA A 148 8.45 7.78 -2.91
N VAL A 149 9.48 8.43 -3.47
CA VAL A 149 10.78 7.79 -3.72
C VAL A 149 11.90 8.66 -3.18
N SER A 150 12.88 8.03 -2.55
CA SER A 150 14.01 8.71 -1.92
C SER A 150 15.28 7.86 -1.92
N ASP A 151 16.44 8.46 -2.18
CA ASP A 151 17.74 7.83 -1.92
C ASP A 151 18.35 8.26 -0.57
N ARG A 152 17.68 9.14 0.18
CA ARG A 152 18.24 9.84 1.37
C ARG A 152 18.44 8.95 2.59
N PHE A 153 17.95 7.72 2.53
CA PHE A 153 18.12 6.73 3.59
C PHE A 153 19.39 5.90 3.41
N PHE A 154 20.20 6.20 2.38
CA PHE A 154 21.38 5.43 2.05
C PHE A 154 22.64 6.28 2.09
N ASN A 155 23.71 5.72 2.64
CA ASN A 155 25.07 6.17 2.42
C ASN A 155 25.70 5.23 1.39
N VAL A 156 25.83 5.70 0.14
CA VAL A 156 26.30 4.89 -0.99
C VAL A 156 27.77 4.50 -0.84
N SER A 157 28.60 5.41 -0.32
CA SER A 157 30.05 5.18 -0.14
C SER A 157 30.34 4.15 0.95
N GLU A 158 29.59 4.17 2.06
CA GLU A 158 29.76 3.23 3.16
C GLU A 158 28.88 1.98 3.03
N LYS A 159 28.00 1.94 2.03
CA LYS A 159 26.98 0.91 1.86
C LYS A 159 26.15 0.74 3.15
N LYS A 160 25.59 1.83 3.65
CA LYS A 160 24.73 1.82 4.85
C LYS A 160 23.31 2.28 4.57
N LEU A 161 22.35 1.66 5.24
CA LEU A 161 20.94 2.02 5.27
C LEU A 161 20.58 2.56 6.66
N PHE A 162 20.15 3.81 6.73
CA PHE A 162 19.68 4.47 7.94
C PHE A 162 18.24 4.01 8.31
N ALA A 163 18.10 2.76 8.76
CA ALA A 163 16.81 2.11 9.00
C ALA A 163 15.90 2.90 9.96
N SER A 164 16.42 3.40 11.08
CA SER A 164 15.61 4.21 12.02
C SER A 164 15.09 5.51 11.39
N ARG A 165 15.91 6.21 10.60
CA ARG A 165 15.49 7.41 9.87
C ARG A 165 14.43 7.08 8.82
N PHE A 166 14.59 5.94 8.14
CA PHE A 166 13.62 5.42 7.18
C PHE A 166 12.27 5.15 7.87
N GLU A 167 12.23 4.44 9.00
CA GLU A 167 10.99 4.17 9.74
C GLU A 167 10.29 5.45 10.19
N SER A 168 11.02 6.38 10.82
CA SER A 168 10.49 7.68 11.24
C SER A 168 9.85 8.41 10.07
N SER A 169 10.51 8.38 8.90
CA SER A 169 9.97 9.03 7.71
C SER A 169 8.76 8.30 7.14
N VAL A 170 8.71 6.96 7.15
CA VAL A 170 7.56 6.18 6.68
C VAL A 170 6.33 6.48 7.55
N ILE A 171 6.49 6.47 8.88
CA ILE A 171 5.40 6.77 9.82
C ILE A 171 4.85 8.18 9.56
N ASP A 172 5.74 9.16 9.48
CA ASP A 172 5.35 10.57 9.29
C ASP A 172 4.61 10.79 7.96
N ILE A 173 5.17 10.33 6.84
CA ILE A 173 4.53 10.53 5.54
C ILE A 173 3.21 9.77 5.46
N THR A 174 3.11 8.57 6.08
CA THR A 174 1.87 7.80 6.11
C THR A 174 0.76 8.60 6.77
N SER A 175 1.00 9.15 7.98
CA SER A 175 0.00 9.96 8.69
C SER A 175 -0.39 11.21 7.90
N LYS A 176 0.57 11.90 7.29
CA LYS A 176 0.30 13.12 6.51
C LYS A 176 -0.48 12.83 5.24
N TYR A 177 -0.10 11.79 4.49
CA TYR A 177 -0.72 11.44 3.23
C TYR A 177 -2.15 10.94 3.45
N ILE A 178 -2.37 10.11 4.48
CA ILE A 178 -3.72 9.69 4.87
C ILE A 178 -4.57 10.91 5.24
N LYS A 179 -4.03 11.85 6.01
CA LYS A 179 -4.75 13.09 6.36
C LYS A 179 -5.14 13.88 5.11
N VAL A 180 -4.21 14.07 4.16
CA VAL A 180 -4.50 14.76 2.89
C VAL A 180 -5.60 14.01 2.14
N LEU A 181 -5.47 12.71 1.90
CA LEU A 181 -6.49 11.91 1.20
C LEU A 181 -7.86 12.00 1.86
N ASN A 182 -7.91 11.96 3.19
CA ASN A 182 -9.14 12.13 3.96
C ASN A 182 -9.79 13.51 3.78
N GLU A 183 -9.01 14.57 3.71
CA GLU A 183 -9.47 15.94 3.42
C GLU A 183 -10.00 16.06 1.99
N LEU A 184 -9.51 15.22 1.07
CA LEU A 184 -9.97 15.13 -0.32
C LEU A 184 -11.16 14.18 -0.51
N GLY A 185 -11.71 13.63 0.58
CA GLY A 185 -12.83 12.69 0.53
C GLY A 185 -12.46 11.26 0.13
N ILE A 186 -11.17 10.96 -0.07
CA ILE A 186 -10.68 9.61 -0.33
C ILE A 186 -10.47 8.94 1.02
N LYS A 187 -11.48 8.18 1.45
CA LYS A 187 -11.45 7.42 2.70
C LYS A 187 -10.77 6.06 2.49
N GLY A 188 -10.24 5.54 3.59
CA GLY A 188 -9.64 4.21 3.64
C GLY A 188 -10.65 3.08 3.42
N PRO A 189 -10.20 1.81 3.51
CA PRO A 189 -8.87 1.43 3.98
C PRO A 189 -7.75 1.70 2.97
N PHE A 190 -6.54 1.86 3.49
CA PHE A 190 -5.34 2.07 2.69
C PHE A 190 -4.43 0.84 2.70
N ARG A 191 -3.69 0.64 1.62
CA ARG A 191 -2.60 -0.32 1.51
C ARG A 191 -1.28 0.43 1.35
N ILE A 192 -0.27 -0.05 2.06
CA ILE A 192 1.10 0.44 1.96
C ILE A 192 1.96 -0.66 1.38
N HIS A 193 2.72 -0.31 0.34
CA HIS A 193 3.75 -1.15 -0.24
C HIS A 193 5.07 -0.41 -0.22
N ILE A 194 6.11 -1.10 0.25
CA ILE A 194 7.43 -0.52 0.36
C ILE A 194 8.44 -1.46 -0.25
N THR A 195 9.24 -0.93 -1.18
CA THR A 195 10.31 -1.64 -1.84
C THR A 195 11.60 -0.84 -1.75
N LEU A 196 12.68 -1.49 -1.34
CA LEU A 196 14.03 -0.94 -1.39
C LEU A 196 14.75 -1.62 -2.56
N VAL A 197 15.36 -0.83 -3.44
CA VAL A 197 16.15 -1.32 -4.59
C VAL A 197 17.60 -0.87 -4.46
N GLY A 198 18.53 -1.61 -5.06
CA GLY A 198 19.96 -1.32 -5.01
C GLY A 198 20.58 -1.58 -3.65
N THR A 199 20.02 -2.50 -2.85
CA THR A 199 20.41 -2.75 -1.45
C THR A 199 21.46 -3.84 -1.26
N LEU A 200 21.94 -4.46 -2.34
CA LEU A 200 22.91 -5.55 -2.23
C LEU A 200 24.19 -5.08 -1.54
N ASN A 201 24.66 -5.85 -0.56
CA ASN A 201 25.83 -5.57 0.27
C ASN A 201 25.72 -4.37 1.22
N TYR A 202 24.53 -3.79 1.38
CA TYR A 202 24.31 -2.74 2.38
C TYR A 202 24.21 -3.33 3.79
N ASN A 203 24.67 -2.59 4.80
CA ASN A 203 24.42 -2.87 6.21
C ASN A 203 23.38 -1.92 6.76
N LEU A 204 22.65 -2.32 7.81
CA LEU A 204 21.85 -1.37 8.58
C LEU A 204 22.78 -0.53 9.46
N GLU A 205 22.51 0.78 9.54
CA GLU A 205 23.15 1.63 10.54
C GLU A 205 22.62 1.23 11.91
N LEU A 206 23.50 0.67 12.72
CA LEU A 206 23.20 0.19 14.05
C LEU A 206 23.87 1.09 15.10
N PRO A 207 23.22 1.35 16.23
CA PRO A 207 23.87 1.95 17.38
C PRO A 207 25.02 1.07 17.86
N PHE A 208 26.07 1.67 18.42
CA PHE A 208 27.24 0.95 18.92
C PHE A 208 26.90 -0.18 19.90
N GLU A 209 25.81 -0.04 20.66
CA GLU A 209 25.33 -1.04 21.63
C GLU A 209 24.84 -2.35 20.96
N TYR A 210 24.50 -2.30 19.67
CA TYR A 210 24.12 -3.45 18.86
C TYR A 210 25.34 -3.94 18.08
N PHE A 211 26.37 -4.43 18.79
CA PHE A 211 27.49 -5.19 18.23
C PHE A 211 26.98 -6.54 17.70
N VAL A 212 26.25 -6.50 16.60
CA VAL A 212 25.92 -7.67 15.81
C VAL A 212 27.02 -7.81 14.76
N ASP A 213 27.37 -9.04 14.38
CA ASP A 213 28.11 -9.25 13.14
C ASP A 213 27.39 -8.46 12.04
N HIS A 214 28.13 -7.66 11.28
CA HIS A 214 27.55 -6.76 10.27
C HIS A 214 27.01 -7.63 9.13
N TYR A 215 25.79 -8.15 9.29
CA TYR A 215 25.11 -8.94 8.28
C TYR A 215 24.71 -7.99 7.15
N ARG A 216 25.40 -8.19 6.03
CA ARG A 216 25.09 -7.49 4.80
C ARG A 216 23.78 -8.03 4.24
N ILE A 217 22.95 -7.11 3.77
CA ILE A 217 21.77 -7.42 2.97
C ILE A 217 22.23 -8.18 1.72
N ASP A 218 21.66 -9.37 1.52
CA ASP A 218 21.99 -10.30 0.44
C ASP A 218 21.09 -10.14 -0.79
N LYS A 219 20.08 -9.26 -0.71
CA LYS A 219 19.16 -8.97 -1.81
C LYS A 219 19.38 -7.58 -2.39
N ASN A 220 19.37 -7.50 -3.72
CA ASN A 220 19.36 -6.21 -4.41
C ASN A 220 18.00 -5.50 -4.33
N GLU A 221 16.93 -6.25 -4.13
CA GLU A 221 15.57 -5.74 -3.99
C GLU A 221 14.91 -6.38 -2.76
N ILE A 222 14.41 -5.55 -1.85
CA ILE A 222 13.66 -5.96 -0.67
C ILE A 222 12.27 -5.36 -0.78
N THR A 223 11.25 -6.20 -0.97
CA THR A 223 9.86 -5.79 -0.80
C THR A 223 9.39 -6.17 0.60
N LEU A 224 8.93 -5.20 1.37
CA LEU A 224 8.44 -5.41 2.73
C LEU A 224 7.03 -6.03 2.73
N PRO A 225 6.62 -6.70 3.83
CA PRO A 225 5.24 -7.14 4.02
C PRO A 225 4.24 -6.01 3.74
N ARG A 226 3.19 -6.32 2.96
CA ARG A 226 2.10 -5.39 2.67
C ARG A 226 1.40 -4.99 3.95
N VAL A 227 1.17 -3.69 4.14
CA VAL A 227 0.50 -3.19 5.34
C VAL A 227 -0.89 -2.67 4.99
N ALA A 228 -1.87 -3.09 5.78
CA ALA A 228 -3.25 -2.62 5.74
C ALA A 228 -3.44 -1.57 6.83
N ILE A 229 -3.99 -0.41 6.48
CA ILE A 229 -4.43 0.61 7.44
C ILE A 229 -5.94 0.74 7.33
N GLU A 230 -6.65 0.16 8.29
CA GLU A 230 -8.10 0.30 8.42
C GLU A 230 -8.45 1.68 9.02
N GLU A 231 -9.71 2.11 8.92
CA GLU A 231 -10.13 3.48 9.31
C GLU A 231 -9.83 3.77 10.78
N GLU A 232 -10.08 2.80 11.65
CA GLU A 232 -9.83 2.87 13.09
C GLU A 232 -8.33 2.91 13.47
N GLN A 233 -7.43 2.63 12.52
CA GLN A 233 -5.98 2.57 12.75
C GLN A 233 -5.23 3.81 12.25
N GLN A 234 -5.90 4.73 11.55
CA GLN A 234 -5.25 5.86 10.89
C GLN A 234 -4.58 6.85 11.85
N GLU A 235 -5.04 6.93 13.10
CA GLU A 235 -4.41 7.74 14.15
C GLU A 235 -3.19 7.07 14.78
N GLN A 236 -3.03 5.75 14.61
CA GLN A 236 -1.96 4.94 15.22
C GLN A 236 -1.27 4.03 14.19
N VAL A 237 -0.79 4.63 13.10
CA VAL A 237 -0.17 3.91 11.96
C VAL A 237 1.06 3.08 12.35
N THR A 238 1.69 3.36 13.49
CA THR A 238 2.87 2.63 13.99
C THR A 238 2.55 1.16 14.31
N ILE A 239 1.33 0.84 14.73
CA ILE A 239 0.92 -0.53 15.07
C ILE A 239 0.96 -1.44 13.83
N PRO A 240 0.22 -1.14 12.75
CA PRO A 240 0.21 -1.98 11.56
C PRO A 240 1.55 -2.00 10.80
N LEU A 241 2.36 -0.93 10.88
CA LEU A 241 3.67 -0.86 10.23
C LEU A 241 4.75 -1.76 10.87
N LYS A 242 4.59 -2.16 12.14
CA LYS A 242 5.63 -2.87 12.90
C LYS A 242 6.16 -4.10 12.18
N LYS A 243 5.29 -4.93 11.62
CA LYS A 243 5.71 -6.18 10.94
C LYS A 243 6.58 -5.92 9.71
N ALA A 244 6.28 -4.85 8.96
CA ALA A 244 7.08 -4.47 7.81
C ALA A 244 8.48 -4.02 8.23
N PHE A 245 8.55 -3.26 9.32
CA PHE A 245 9.80 -2.83 9.91
C PHE A 245 10.61 -3.98 10.48
N ASP A 246 10.01 -4.90 11.23
CA ASP A 246 10.71 -6.09 11.75
C ASP A 246 11.41 -6.86 10.62
N VAL A 247 10.74 -7.05 9.48
CA VAL A 247 11.32 -7.73 8.30
C VAL A 247 12.49 -6.93 7.70
N LEU A 248 12.43 -5.60 7.69
CA LEU A 248 13.57 -4.78 7.27
C LEU A 248 14.79 -5.03 8.16
N TRP A 249 14.60 -5.04 9.48
CA TRP A 249 15.68 -5.31 10.43
C TRP A 249 16.23 -6.73 10.33
N ASN A 250 15.36 -7.70 10.02
CA ASN A 250 15.79 -9.08 9.76
C ASN A 250 16.75 -9.17 8.56
N ALA A 251 16.58 -8.32 7.54
CA ALA A 251 17.50 -8.27 6.40
C ALA A 251 18.92 -7.83 6.78
N GLY A 252 19.09 -7.17 7.93
CA GLY A 252 20.38 -6.82 8.52
C GLY A 252 20.77 -7.68 9.72
N GLY A 253 20.15 -8.85 9.89
CA GLY A 253 20.48 -9.80 10.97
C GLY A 253 19.95 -9.43 12.36
N VAL A 254 19.04 -8.45 12.47
CA VAL A 254 18.43 -8.05 13.74
C VAL A 254 17.02 -8.63 13.86
N PHE A 255 16.67 -9.20 15.02
CA PHE A 255 15.41 -9.92 15.22
C PHE A 255 14.14 -9.10 14.94
N GLY A 256 14.19 -7.79 15.12
CA GLY A 256 13.08 -6.89 14.82
C GLY A 256 13.50 -5.44 14.98
N SER A 257 12.55 -4.52 14.77
CA SER A 257 12.85 -3.10 14.87
C SER A 257 13.27 -2.70 16.28
N ILE A 258 14.47 -2.12 16.39
CA ILE A 258 15.01 -1.60 17.65
C ILE A 258 14.25 -0.37 18.16
N ASN A 259 13.44 0.23 17.31
CA ASN A 259 12.63 1.40 17.66
C ASN A 259 11.31 1.00 18.32
N TYR A 260 10.93 -0.28 18.40
CA TYR A 260 9.76 -0.69 19.19
C TYR A 260 10.16 -1.18 20.56
N LYS A 261 9.76 -0.46 21.61
CA LYS A 261 10.01 -0.81 23.02
C LYS A 261 8.67 -1.10 23.70
N ASN A 262 8.50 -2.34 24.18
CA ASN A 262 7.24 -2.81 24.77
C ASN A 262 6.01 -2.61 23.85
N GLY A 263 6.21 -2.75 22.53
CA GLY A 263 5.16 -2.56 21.52
C GLY A 263 4.91 -1.11 21.10
N GLU A 264 5.51 -0.12 21.78
CA GLU A 264 5.41 1.30 21.42
C GLU A 264 6.60 1.72 20.56
N TRP A 265 6.33 2.48 19.50
CA TRP A 265 7.38 3.06 18.67
C TRP A 265 8.05 4.24 19.40
N LYS A 266 9.34 4.10 19.67
CA LYS A 266 10.24 5.02 20.36
C LYS A 266 11.56 5.05 19.57
N PRO A 267 11.72 5.98 18.61
CA PRO A 267 12.89 6.02 17.76
C PRO A 267 14.14 6.20 18.62
N SER A 268 15.17 5.41 18.31
CA SER A 268 16.41 5.44 19.07
C SER A 268 17.31 6.64 18.69
N TYR A 269 17.01 7.36 17.60
CA TYR A 269 17.73 8.52 17.06
C TYR A 269 16.80 9.46 16.29
#